data_AF-A0A7S4FDY0-F1
#
_entry.id   AF-A0A7S4FDY0-F1
#
_cell.length_a   1.000
_cell.length_b   1.000
_cell.length_c   1.000
_cell.angle_alpha   90.00
_cell.angle_beta   90.00
_cell.angle_gamma   90.00
#
_symmetry.space_group_name_H-M   'P 1'
#
loop_
_entity.id
_entity.type
_entity.pdbx_description
1 polymer ?
#
loop_
_entity_poly.entity_id
_entity_poly.type
_entity_poly.pdbx_seq_one_letter_code
_entity_poly.pdbx_strand_id
1 'polypeptide(L)'
;DIDLCQYLIAAAQYGGPIAITRDPRKIVQMTAEHTTPAVAIYAASGVKNCQIEWTGNAIVGMGWTLSEHLVIVSTDGKVDIFTVQGDPIKSTAISDRNSKVIEAKVFGKGLVALTKTLELWCIEDLDYPENQELMPSAGLDRPPLAMEVVSPEHS
;
A
#
# COMPACT_ATOMS: atom_id res chain seq x y z
N ASP A 1 -3.83 24.23 -8.91
CA ASP A 1 -4.83 23.18 -8.65
C ASP A 1 -4.07 21.88 -8.41
N ILE A 2 -4.43 21.09 -7.40
CA ILE A 2 -3.76 19.80 -7.12
C ILE A 2 -4.56 18.70 -7.78
N ASP A 3 -4.01 18.10 -8.84
CA ASP A 3 -4.62 16.95 -9.50
C ASP A 3 -4.37 15.68 -8.67
N LEU A 4 -5.36 15.30 -7.86
CA LEU A 4 -5.32 14.11 -7.02
C LEU A 4 -5.17 12.82 -7.83
N CYS A 5 -5.53 12.82 -9.12
CA CYS A 5 -5.33 11.66 -9.97
C CYS A 5 -3.85 11.30 -10.10
N GLN A 6 -2.91 12.21 -9.84
CA GLN A 6 -1.47 11.92 -9.93
C GLN A 6 -0.91 11.24 -8.67
N TYR A 7 -1.74 10.93 -7.68
CA TYR A 7 -1.32 10.47 -6.37
C TYR A 7 -1.97 9.15 -5.96
N LEU A 8 -1.22 8.34 -5.21
CA LEU A 8 -1.75 7.28 -4.38
C LEU A 8 -2.12 7.88 -3.02
N ILE A 9 -3.34 7.62 -2.58
CA ILE A 9 -3.92 8.18 -1.36
C ILE A 9 -4.43 7.03 -0.51
N ALA A 10 -4.11 7.06 0.78
CA ALA A 10 -4.64 6.14 1.78
C ALA A 10 -5.17 6.95 2.96
N ALA A 11 -6.47 6.82 3.24
CA ALA A 11 -7.09 7.42 4.42
C ALA A 11 -7.33 6.34 5.47
N ALA A 12 -6.98 6.62 6.73
CA ALA A 12 -7.33 5.76 7.84
C ALA A 12 -8.84 5.82 8.11
N GLN A 13 -9.36 4.78 8.76
CA GLN A 13 -10.76 4.73 9.16
C GLN A 13 -11.07 5.78 10.24
N TYR A 14 -12.36 6.08 10.43
CA TYR A 14 -12.87 6.94 11.52
C TYR A 14 -12.30 8.37 11.58
N GLY A 15 -11.88 8.92 10.43
CA GLY A 15 -11.31 10.27 10.40
C GLY A 15 -9.87 10.34 10.91
N GLY A 16 -9.13 9.24 10.81
CA GLY A 16 -7.70 9.18 11.11
C GLY A 16 -6.81 9.84 10.05
N PRO A 17 -5.49 9.59 10.09
CA PRO A 17 -4.52 10.22 9.20
C PRO A 17 -4.69 9.84 7.72
N ILE A 18 -4.15 10.70 6.85
CA ILE A 18 -4.15 10.56 5.40
C ILE A 18 -2.71 10.49 4.91
N ALA A 19 -2.32 9.41 4.26
CA ALA A 19 -1.05 9.27 3.58
C ALA A 19 -1.22 9.55 2.08
N ILE A 20 -0.29 10.29 1.50
CA ILE A 20 -0.26 10.62 0.08
C ILE A 20 1.15 10.48 -0.48
N THR A 21 1.25 9.90 -1.66
CA THR A 21 2.48 9.83 -2.44
C THR A 21 2.18 9.93 -3.92
N ARG A 22 3.16 10.33 -4.73
CA ARG A 22 2.96 10.39 -6.19
C ARG A 22 2.76 8.98 -6.73
N ASP A 23 1.83 8.79 -7.67
CA ASP A 23 1.63 7.49 -8.31
C ASP A 23 2.82 7.20 -9.24
N PRO A 24 3.67 6.21 -8.92
CA PRO A 24 4.84 5.90 -9.75
C PRO A 24 4.47 5.34 -11.13
N ARG A 25 3.21 4.95 -11.34
CA ARG A 25 2.71 4.43 -12.63
C ARG A 25 2.33 5.54 -13.61
N LYS A 26 2.21 6.79 -13.14
CA LYS A 26 1.80 7.92 -13.97
C LYS A 26 3.03 8.72 -14.39
N ILE A 27 3.29 8.75 -15.70
CA ILE A 27 4.36 9.56 -16.28
C ILE A 27 3.91 11.03 -16.19
N VAL A 28 4.50 11.77 -15.27
CA VAL A 28 4.35 13.23 -15.21
C VAL A 28 5.55 13.84 -15.93
N GLN A 29 5.33 14.82 -16.82
CA GLN A 29 6.40 15.59 -17.43
C GLN A 29 7.28 16.17 -16.32
N MET A 30 8.52 15.69 -16.24
CA MET A 30 9.48 16.10 -15.22
C MET A 30 9.86 17.57 -15.45
N THR A 31 9.20 18.50 -14.77
CA THR A 31 9.76 19.83 -14.55
C THR A 31 10.91 19.70 -13.55
N ALA A 32 12.13 19.53 -14.10
CA ALA A 32 13.48 19.89 -13.62
C ALA A 32 13.89 19.76 -12.13
N GLU A 33 13.07 19.25 -11.23
CA GLU A 33 13.38 19.09 -9.82
C GLU A 33 13.39 17.61 -9.49
N HIS A 34 14.60 17.07 -9.32
CA HIS A 34 14.87 15.72 -8.82
C HIS A 34 14.34 15.58 -7.37
N THR A 35 13.03 15.63 -7.18
CA THR A 35 12.41 15.36 -5.88
C THR A 35 12.48 13.87 -5.64
N THR A 36 13.20 13.47 -4.61
CA THR A 36 13.17 12.13 -4.04
C THR A 36 11.71 11.71 -3.82
N PRO A 37 11.31 10.47 -4.19
CA PRO A 37 9.99 9.97 -3.87
C PRO A 37 9.76 10.09 -2.36
N ALA A 38 8.57 10.53 -1.96
CA ALA A 38 8.25 10.70 -0.56
C ALA A 38 6.78 10.38 -0.29
N VAL A 39 6.51 9.94 0.92
CA VAL A 39 5.15 9.72 1.43
C VAL A 39 4.88 10.77 2.49
N ALA A 40 3.92 11.65 2.25
CA ALA A 40 3.52 12.66 3.21
C ALA A 40 2.30 12.16 4.00
N ILE A 41 2.34 12.35 5.32
CA ILE A 41 1.22 12.01 6.21
C ILE A 41 0.60 13.32 6.71
N TYR A 42 -0.72 13.42 6.60
CA TYR A 42 -1.53 14.55 7.03
C TYR A 42 -2.51 14.08 8.10
N ALA A 43 -2.79 14.93 9.09
CA ALA A 43 -3.97 14.76 9.93
C ALA A 43 -5.25 14.98 9.11
N ALA A 44 -6.39 14.50 9.61
CA ALA A 44 -7.70 14.73 8.98
C ALA A 44 -8.09 16.22 8.89
N SER A 45 -7.44 17.10 9.65
CA SER A 45 -7.56 18.56 9.52
C SER A 45 -6.84 19.14 8.29
N GLY A 46 -6.11 18.31 7.53
CA GLY A 46 -5.30 18.73 6.38
C GLY A 46 -3.92 19.28 6.75
N VAL A 47 -3.56 19.28 8.04
CA VAL A 47 -2.22 19.69 8.49
C VAL A 47 -1.23 18.58 8.21
N LYS A 48 -0.10 18.89 7.57
CA LYS A 48 0.98 17.93 7.34
C LYS A 48 1.62 17.56 8.68
N ASN A 49 1.59 16.28 9.02
CA ASN A 49 2.22 15.75 10.24
C ASN A 49 3.70 15.47 10.00
N CYS A 50 4.00 14.68 8.97
CA CYS A 50 5.37 14.29 8.67
C CYS A 50 5.54 13.91 7.19
N GLN A 51 6.78 13.57 6.83
CA GLN A 51 7.14 13.06 5.51
C GLN A 51 8.19 11.97 5.65
N ILE A 52 7.94 10.84 5.00
CA ILE A 52 8.84 9.71 4.89
C ILE A 52 9.56 9.84 3.55
N GLU A 53 10.89 9.91 3.56
CA GLU A 53 11.68 9.81 2.34
C GLU A 53 11.64 8.37 1.83
N TRP A 54 11.18 8.18 0.61
CA TRP A 54 10.98 6.87 0.02
C TRP A 54 12.13 6.52 -0.92
N THR A 55 13.00 5.62 -0.45
CA THR A 55 14.14 5.09 -1.20
C THR A 55 13.91 3.67 -1.71
N GLY A 56 12.73 3.11 -1.44
CA GLY A 56 12.34 1.76 -1.84
C GLY A 56 11.97 1.63 -3.31
N ASN A 57 11.58 0.41 -3.69
CA ASN A 57 10.99 0.14 -4.99
C ASN A 57 9.64 0.89 -5.16
N ALA A 58 9.11 0.91 -6.39
CA ALA A 58 7.84 1.57 -6.66
C ALA A 58 6.71 1.01 -5.76
N ILE A 59 5.89 1.91 -5.22
CA ILE A 59 4.76 1.58 -4.34
C ILE A 59 3.60 1.06 -5.20
N VAL A 60 3.05 -0.11 -4.83
CA VAL A 60 1.91 -0.77 -5.49
C VAL A 60 0.68 -0.87 -4.60
N GLY A 61 0.84 -0.63 -3.30
CA GLY A 61 -0.26 -0.54 -2.34
C GLY A 61 0.14 0.31 -1.16
N MET A 62 -0.83 1.05 -0.62
CA MET A 62 -0.67 1.86 0.57
C MET A 62 -1.99 1.87 1.33
N GLY A 63 -1.95 1.74 2.65
CA GLY A 63 -3.15 1.67 3.46
C GLY A 63 -2.85 1.76 4.95
N TRP A 64 -3.89 1.93 5.76
CA TRP A 64 -3.77 2.02 7.21
C TRP A 64 -4.38 0.80 7.86
N THR A 65 -3.72 0.29 8.90
CA THR A 65 -4.32 -0.69 9.79
C THR A 65 -5.33 -0.01 10.73
N LEU A 66 -6.15 -0.81 11.41
CA LEU A 66 -7.08 -0.32 12.45
C LEU A 66 -6.36 0.34 13.64
N SER A 67 -5.09 0.02 13.86
CA SER A 67 -4.24 0.62 14.89
C SER A 67 -3.48 1.85 14.39
N GLU A 68 -3.89 2.44 13.27
CA GLU A 68 -3.28 3.61 12.65
C GLU A 68 -1.80 3.43 12.27
N HIS A 69 -1.38 2.21 11.93
CA HIS A 69 -0.07 2.00 11.31
C HIS A 69 -0.18 2.12 9.81
N LEU A 70 0.70 2.92 9.21
CA LEU A 70 0.81 3.05 7.76
C LEU A 70 1.54 1.83 7.22
N VAL A 71 0.94 1.16 6.25
CA VAL A 71 1.51 0.01 5.55
C VAL A 71 1.76 0.41 4.10
N ILE A 72 3.00 0.21 3.65
CA ILE A 72 3.42 0.48 2.27
C ILE A 72 3.93 -0.82 1.66
N VAL A 73 3.39 -1.18 0.50
CA VAL A 73 3.76 -2.38 -0.25
C VAL A 73 4.46 -1.99 -1.54
N SER A 74 5.63 -2.56 -1.76
CA SER A 74 6.49 -2.33 -2.93
C SER A 74 6.32 -3.39 -4.01
N THR A 75 6.67 -3.07 -5.26
CA THR A 75 6.61 -4.00 -6.41
C THR A 75 7.34 -5.34 -6.21
N ASP A 76 8.34 -5.40 -5.33
CA ASP A 76 9.11 -6.60 -5.00
C ASP A 76 8.52 -7.41 -3.84
N GLY A 77 7.31 -7.05 -3.38
CA GLY A 77 6.64 -7.71 -2.26
C GLY A 77 7.08 -7.23 -0.89
N LYS A 78 8.02 -6.27 -0.78
CA LYS A 78 8.41 -5.71 0.51
C LYS A 78 7.24 -4.93 1.12
N VAL A 79 6.97 -5.19 2.40
CA VAL A 79 5.94 -4.52 3.20
C VAL A 79 6.63 -3.75 4.33
N ASP A 80 6.59 -2.43 4.29
CA ASP A 80 7.14 -1.56 5.33
C ASP A 80 6.01 -0.93 6.15
N ILE A 81 6.15 -0.98 7.48
CA ILE A 81 5.13 -0.50 8.42
C ILE A 81 5.69 0.67 9.23
N PHE A 82 4.94 1.77 9.27
CA PHE A 82 5.33 3.02 9.92
C PHE A 82 4.29 3.50 10.93
N THR A 83 4.74 4.25 11.92
CA THR A 83 3.86 5.02 12.82
C THR A 83 3.20 6.18 12.07
N VAL A 84 2.20 6.83 12.68
CA VAL A 84 1.62 8.07 12.17
C VAL A 84 2.60 9.25 12.13
N GLN A 85 3.71 9.17 12.88
CA GLN A 85 4.84 10.11 12.86
C GLN A 85 5.84 9.79 11.75
N GLY A 86 5.68 8.68 11.03
CA GLY A 86 6.56 8.25 9.96
C GLY A 86 7.79 7.47 10.44
N ASP A 87 7.82 7.06 11.70
CA ASP A 87 8.90 6.23 12.23
C ASP A 87 8.72 4.77 11.77
N PRO A 88 9.79 4.09 11.33
CA PRO A 88 9.70 2.69 10.94
C PRO A 88 9.43 1.80 12.16
N ILE A 89 8.42 0.93 12.06
CA ILE A 89 8.09 -0.06 13.08
C ILE A 89 8.78 -1.38 12.76
N LYS A 90 8.51 -1.92 11.57
CA LYS A 90 9.07 -3.19 11.08
C LYS A 90 8.85 -3.34 9.58
N SER A 91 9.51 -4.33 9.00
CA SER A 91 9.30 -4.75 7.62
C SER A 91 9.04 -6.25 7.54
N THR A 92 8.19 -6.65 6.62
CA THR A 92 7.97 -8.05 6.22
C THR A 92 7.92 -8.14 4.69
N ALA A 93 7.54 -9.28 4.15
CA ALA A 93 7.30 -9.47 2.72
C ALA A 93 6.00 -10.22 2.50
N ILE A 94 5.31 -9.86 1.42
CA ILE A 94 4.20 -10.63 0.88
C ILE A 94 4.59 -11.25 -0.46
N SER A 95 3.97 -12.39 -0.78
CA SER A 95 4.26 -13.25 -1.94
C SER A 95 5.56 -14.04 -1.85
N ASP A 96 5.76 -14.93 -2.81
CA ASP A 96 7.08 -15.52 -3.02
C ASP A 96 8.09 -14.42 -3.39
N ARG A 97 9.38 -14.64 -3.10
CA ARG A 97 10.45 -13.65 -3.31
C ARG A 97 10.76 -13.34 -4.79
N ASN A 98 10.30 -14.16 -5.71
CA ASN A 98 10.57 -14.08 -7.15
C ASN A 98 9.43 -13.38 -7.91
N SER A 99 8.22 -13.38 -7.35
CA SER A 99 7.03 -12.79 -7.91
C SER A 99 6.96 -11.29 -7.63
N LYS A 100 6.58 -10.53 -8.66
CA LYS A 100 6.36 -9.08 -8.52
C LYS A 100 4.91 -8.83 -8.16
N VAL A 101 4.67 -7.97 -7.17
CA VAL A 101 3.32 -7.52 -6.80
C VAL A 101 2.89 -6.41 -7.76
N ILE A 102 1.64 -6.49 -8.23
CA ILE A 102 1.05 -5.48 -9.13
C ILE A 102 -0.01 -4.62 -8.45
N GLU A 103 -0.66 -5.14 -7.42
CA GLU A 103 -1.65 -4.43 -6.61
C GLU A 103 -1.67 -5.02 -5.20
N ALA A 104 -1.81 -4.18 -4.18
CA ALA A 104 -2.01 -4.62 -2.81
C ALA A 104 -3.03 -3.74 -2.07
N LYS A 105 -3.81 -4.37 -1.19
CA LYS A 105 -4.85 -3.72 -0.39
C LYS A 105 -4.68 -4.10 1.07
N VAL A 106 -4.61 -3.08 1.93
CA VAL A 106 -4.50 -3.23 3.39
C VAL A 106 -5.91 -3.25 3.96
N PHE A 107 -6.18 -4.16 4.89
CA PHE A 107 -7.49 -4.30 5.52
C PHE A 107 -7.32 -4.72 6.98
N GLY A 108 -8.13 -4.18 7.90
CA GLY A 108 -8.09 -4.60 9.30
C GLY A 108 -6.68 -4.49 9.89
N LYS A 109 -6.05 -5.65 10.17
CA LYS A 109 -4.66 -5.80 10.61
C LYS A 109 -3.76 -6.46 9.57
N GLY A 110 -4.29 -6.80 8.40
CA GLY A 110 -3.65 -7.58 7.37
C GLY A 110 -3.56 -6.84 6.03
N LEU A 111 -3.14 -7.58 5.00
CA LEU A 111 -3.17 -7.12 3.62
C LEU A 111 -3.26 -8.30 2.64
N VAL A 112 -3.81 -8.01 1.46
CA VAL A 112 -3.85 -8.92 0.32
C VAL A 112 -3.04 -8.33 -0.82
N ALA A 113 -2.35 -9.16 -1.59
CA ALA A 113 -1.59 -8.79 -2.76
C ALA A 113 -1.89 -9.69 -3.95
N LEU A 114 -1.91 -9.08 -5.14
CA LEU A 114 -1.97 -9.76 -6.42
C LEU A 114 -0.59 -9.68 -7.10
N THR A 115 -0.06 -10.83 -7.52
CA THR A 115 1.23 -10.91 -8.23
C THR A 115 1.06 -10.77 -9.75
N LYS A 116 2.17 -10.57 -10.47
CA LYS A 116 2.22 -10.60 -11.95
C LYS A 116 1.79 -11.94 -12.53
N THR A 117 1.99 -13.03 -11.79
CA THR A 117 1.56 -14.40 -12.10
C THR A 117 0.08 -14.64 -11.79
N LEU A 118 -0.64 -13.61 -11.33
CA LEU A 118 -2.08 -13.65 -11.01
C LEU A 118 -2.42 -14.58 -9.83
N GLU A 119 -1.48 -14.74 -8.91
CA GLU A 119 -1.67 -15.42 -7.63
C GLU A 119 -2.11 -14.39 -6.58
N LEU A 120 -3.05 -14.79 -5.73
CA LEU A 120 -3.50 -13.98 -4.60
C LEU A 120 -2.82 -14.46 -3.32
N TRP A 121 -2.17 -13.53 -2.63
CA TRP A 121 -1.48 -13.75 -1.39
C TRP A 121 -2.09 -12.90 -0.28
N CYS A 122 -2.09 -13.41 0.94
CA CYS A 122 -2.66 -12.74 2.09
C CYS A 122 -1.75 -12.89 3.31
N ILE A 123 -1.69 -11.81 4.09
CA ILE A 123 -1.22 -11.81 5.47
C ILE A 123 -2.40 -11.31 6.29
N GLU A 124 -2.99 -12.17 7.12
CA GLU A 124 -4.18 -11.81 7.92
C GLU A 124 -3.83 -10.88 9.10
N ASP A 125 -2.65 -11.08 9.69
CA ASP A 125 -2.16 -10.29 10.81
C ASP A 125 -0.71 -9.86 10.58
N LEU A 126 -0.50 -8.55 10.40
CA LEU A 126 0.82 -7.96 10.25
C LEU A 126 1.64 -8.02 11.54
N ASP A 127 1.02 -8.23 12.71
CA ASP A 127 1.71 -8.45 13.98
C ASP A 127 2.49 -9.76 14.00
N TYR A 128 1.90 -10.80 13.40
CA TYR A 128 2.46 -12.15 13.27
C TYR A 128 2.37 -12.59 11.80
N PRO A 129 3.23 -12.05 10.91
CA PRO A 129 3.02 -12.16 9.49
C PRO A 129 3.25 -13.59 8.98
N GLU A 130 2.19 -14.23 8.53
CA GLU A 130 2.21 -15.51 7.83
C GLU A 130 1.70 -15.32 6.40
N ASN A 131 2.48 -15.77 5.42
CA ASN A 131 2.09 -15.69 4.02
C ASN A 131 1.20 -16.88 3.67
N GLN A 132 -0.03 -16.58 3.28
CA GLN A 132 -0.97 -17.56 2.76
C GLN A 132 -1.27 -17.26 1.29
N GLU A 133 -1.06 -18.26 0.44
CA GLU A 133 -1.56 -18.24 -0.93
C GLU A 133 -3.06 -18.59 -0.90
N LEU A 134 -3.91 -17.62 -1.25
CA LEU A 134 -5.37 -17.78 -1.24
C LEU A 134 -5.87 -18.50 -2.51
N MET A 135 -5.22 -18.26 -3.65
CA MET A 135 -5.57 -18.87 -4.93
C MET A 135 -4.30 -19.12 -5.76
N PRO A 136 -3.90 -20.38 -6.00
CA PRO A 136 -2.73 -20.72 -6.81
C PRO A 136 -2.83 -20.32 -8.28
N SER A 137 -4.07 -20.15 -8.76
CA SER A 137 -4.37 -19.36 -9.93
C SER A 137 -5.75 -18.77 -9.68
N ALA A 138 -5.91 -17.46 -9.70
CA ALA A 138 -7.21 -16.83 -9.47
C ALA A 138 -8.25 -17.14 -10.58
N GLY A 139 -7.99 -18.13 -11.46
CA GLY A 139 -8.74 -18.39 -12.68
C GLY A 139 -8.71 -17.22 -13.66
N LEU A 140 -7.76 -16.30 -13.48
CA LEU A 140 -7.63 -15.09 -14.25
C LEU A 140 -6.68 -15.32 -15.42
N ASP A 141 -7.17 -15.04 -16.64
CA ASP A 141 -6.33 -15.07 -17.85
C ASP A 141 -5.57 -13.74 -18.06
N ARG A 142 -5.95 -12.70 -17.31
CA ARG A 142 -5.39 -11.36 -17.38
C ARG A 142 -5.54 -10.63 -16.04
N PRO A 143 -4.70 -9.62 -15.76
CA PRO A 143 -4.86 -8.79 -14.56
C PRO A 143 -6.27 -8.17 -14.49
N PRO A 144 -6.89 -8.12 -13.29
CA PRO A 144 -8.15 -7.44 -13.09
C PRO A 144 -7.98 -5.92 -13.27
N LEU A 145 -9.07 -5.21 -13.55
CA LEU A 145 -9.05 -3.75 -13.67
C LEU A 145 -9.04 -3.05 -12.30
N ALA A 146 -9.53 -3.73 -11.26
CA ALA A 146 -9.56 -3.25 -9.89
C ALA A 146 -9.69 -4.44 -8.93
N MET A 147 -9.14 -4.29 -7.73
CA MET A 147 -9.35 -5.18 -6.60
C MET A 147 -9.80 -4.36 -5.40
N GLU A 148 -10.66 -4.94 -4.57
CA GLU A 148 -11.09 -4.32 -3.31
C GLU A 148 -11.34 -5.41 -2.26
N VAL A 149 -11.08 -5.10 -0.99
CA VAL A 149 -11.38 -5.99 0.13
C VAL A 149 -12.74 -5.60 0.70
N VAL A 150 -13.69 -6.53 0.69
CA VAL A 150 -15.04 -6.31 1.22
C VAL A 150 -15.15 -7.07 2.54
N SER A 151 -15.43 -6.35 3.62
CA SER A 151 -15.76 -6.99 4.91
C SER A 151 -17.06 -7.78 4.78
N PRO A 152 -17.18 -8.96 5.42
CA PRO A 152 -18.43 -9.71 5.41
C PRO A 152 -19.58 -8.84 5.96
N GLU A 153 -20.74 -8.86 5.30
CA GLU A 153 -21.95 -8.28 5.86
C GLU A 153 -22.32 -9.08 7.12
N HIS A 154 -22.55 -8.38 8.24
CA HIS A 154 -23.00 -9.01 9.48
C HIS A 154 -24.33 -9.74 9.20
N SER A 155 -24.32 -11.07 9.34
CA SER A 155 -25.54 -11.91 9.30
C SER A 155 -26.31 -11.81 10.61
#